data_AF-A0A950G726-F1
#
_entry.id   AF-A0A950G726-F1
#
_cell.length_a   1.000
_cell.length_b   1.000
_cell.length_c   1.000
_cell.angle_alpha   90.00
_cell.angle_beta   90.00
_cell.angle_gamma   90.00
#
_symmetry.space_group_name_H-M   'P 1'
#
loop_
_entity.id
_entity.type
_entity.pdbx_description
1 polymer ?
#
loop_
_entity_poly.entity_id
_entity_poly.type
_entity_poly.pdbx_seq_one_letter_code
_entity_poly.pdbx_strand_id
1 'polypeptide(L)'
;MNADRFIVNLLNEVLHLQGRGLGFTRDTPLLHHVPELDSMAVVSLLGAIEERLGVVIDDSEISGDLFESVGSLADFVATKYSF
;
A
#
# COMPACT_ATOMS: atom_id res chain seq x y z
N MET A 1 -14.76 -3.56 6.17
CA MET A 1 -13.36 -3.37 6.64
C MET A 1 -12.93 -1.98 6.19
N ASN A 2 -11.80 -1.42 6.61
CA ASN A 2 -11.37 -0.10 6.10
C ASN A 2 -10.11 -0.29 5.25
N ALA A 3 -10.05 0.39 4.11
CA ALA A 3 -8.92 0.34 3.18
C ALA A 3 -7.59 0.63 3.89
N ASP A 4 -7.57 1.63 4.79
CA ASP A 4 -6.38 2.02 5.56
C ASP A 4 -5.78 0.83 6.31
N ARG A 5 -6.61 0.11 7.06
CA ARG A 5 -6.15 -0.99 7.90
C ARG A 5 -5.71 -2.19 7.07
N PHE A 6 -6.31 -2.39 5.90
CA PHE A 6 -5.83 -3.38 4.94
C PHE A 6 -4.43 -3.02 4.43
N ILE A 7 -4.23 -1.78 3.97
CA ILE A 7 -2.94 -1.30 3.47
C ILE A 7 -1.86 -1.35 4.55
N VAL A 8 -2.17 -0.90 5.77
CA VAL A 8 -1.23 -0.93 6.90
C VAL A 8 -0.77 -2.35 7.21
N ASN A 9 -1.69 -3.30 7.26
CA ASN A 9 -1.34 -4.70 7.49
C ASN A 9 -0.51 -5.27 6.33
N LEU A 10 -0.88 -4.94 5.10
CA LEU A 10 -0.19 -5.43 3.91
C LEU A 10 1.23 -4.87 3.81
N LEU A 11 1.42 -3.58 4.06
CA LEU A 11 2.74 -2.96 4.14
C LEU A 11 3.60 -3.62 5.21
N ASN A 12 3.04 -3.86 6.40
CA ASN A 12 3.76 -4.53 7.47
C ASN A 12 4.21 -5.95 7.09
N GLU A 13 3.38 -6.67 6.33
CA GLU A 13 3.67 -8.01 5.84
C GLU A 13 4.70 -7.99 4.70
N VAL A 14 4.47 -7.23 3.63
CA VAL A 14 5.32 -7.18 2.43
C VAL A 14 6.69 -6.60 2.74
N LEU A 15 6.75 -5.56 3.57
CA LEU A 15 8.01 -4.89 3.94
C LEU A 15 8.67 -5.52 5.17
N HIS A 16 8.11 -6.62 5.70
CA HIS A 16 8.65 -7.34 6.84
C HIS A 16 8.93 -6.41 8.05
N LEU A 17 8.04 -5.45 8.33
CA LEU A 17 8.27 -4.39 9.33
C LEU A 17 8.16 -4.87 10.78
N GLN A 18 7.91 -6.16 11.01
CA GLN A 18 7.84 -6.79 12.34
C GLN A 18 6.87 -6.08 13.31
N GLY A 19 5.77 -5.53 12.79
CA GLY A 19 4.76 -4.82 13.58
C GLY A 19 4.96 -3.30 13.61
N ARG A 20 6.10 -2.75 13.15
CA ARG A 20 6.32 -1.30 13.07
C ARG A 20 5.31 -0.61 12.15
N GLY A 21 4.91 -1.29 11.08
CA GLY A 21 3.92 -0.77 10.13
C GLY A 21 2.53 -0.61 10.74
N LEU A 22 2.17 -1.38 11.77
CA LEU A 22 0.83 -1.35 12.38
C LEU A 22 0.47 0.00 13.04
N GLY A 23 1.46 0.83 13.33
CA GLY A 23 1.27 2.19 13.83
C GLY A 23 1.09 3.25 12.74
N PHE A 24 1.14 2.86 11.46
CA PHE A 24 0.97 3.81 10.36
C PHE A 24 -0.47 4.33 10.31
N THR A 25 -0.58 5.60 9.95
CA THR A 25 -1.83 6.34 9.80
C THR A 25 -1.95 6.84 8.37
N ARG A 26 -3.10 7.35 7.96
CA ARG A 26 -3.30 7.89 6.60
C ARG A 26 -2.30 8.99 6.24
N ASP A 27 -1.92 9.82 7.22
CA ASP A 27 -0.96 10.91 7.03
C ASP A 27 0.50 10.44 7.06
N THR A 28 0.76 9.15 7.28
CA THR A 28 2.12 8.61 7.32
C THR A 28 2.69 8.57 5.90
N PRO A 29 3.78 9.30 5.62
CA PRO A 29 4.44 9.26 4.34
C PRO A 29 5.09 7.88 4.13
N LEU A 30 5.03 7.36 2.91
CA LEU A 30 5.61 6.07 2.55
C LEU A 30 6.96 6.25 1.87
N LEU A 31 6.97 6.93 0.71
CA LEU A 31 8.21 7.33 0.05
C LEU A 31 9.06 8.22 0.96
N HIS A 32 10.38 7.98 0.95
CA HIS A 32 11.40 8.64 1.79
C HIS A 32 11.37 8.31 3.29
N HIS A 33 10.22 7.93 3.86
CA HIS A 33 10.10 7.64 5.30
C HIS A 33 10.22 6.15 5.62
N VAL A 34 9.86 5.29 4.66
CA VAL A 34 9.99 3.83 4.79
C VAL A 34 11.13 3.37 3.90
N PRO A 35 12.37 3.22 4.42
CA PRO A 35 13.52 2.81 3.62
C PRO A 35 13.36 1.41 3.02
N GLU A 36 12.51 0.57 3.60
CA GLU A 36 12.17 -0.76 3.09
C GLU A 36 11.29 -0.72 1.83
N LEU A 37 10.58 0.39 1.57
CA LEU A 37 9.76 0.57 0.38
C LEU A 37 10.63 1.01 -0.81
N ASP A 38 11.29 0.04 -1.44
CA ASP A 38 12.06 0.23 -2.67
C ASP A 38 11.22 -0.05 -3.94
N SER A 39 11.83 0.11 -5.12
CA SER A 39 11.15 -0.14 -6.40
C SER A 39 10.66 -1.59 -6.58
N MET A 40 11.30 -2.58 -5.94
CA MET A 40 10.91 -3.99 -6.02
C MET A 40 9.80 -4.33 -5.01
N ALA A 41 9.83 -3.68 -3.85
CA ALA A 41 8.82 -3.79 -2.81
C ALA A 41 7.49 -3.21 -3.27
N VAL A 42 7.50 -2.12 -4.06
CA VAL A 42 6.30 -1.56 -4.70
C VAL A 42 5.63 -2.60 -5.61
N VAL A 43 6.40 -3.26 -6.48
CA VAL A 43 5.86 -4.31 -7.38
C VAL A 43 5.27 -5.46 -6.56
N SER A 44 5.97 -5.88 -5.50
CA SER A 44 5.49 -6.95 -4.61
C SER A 44 4.22 -6.56 -3.86
N LEU A 45 4.12 -5.29 -3.42
CA LEU A 45 2.95 -4.74 -2.74
C LEU A 45 1.73 -4.73 -3.67
N LEU A 46 1.90 -4.24 -4.90
CA LEU A 46 0.84 -4.20 -5.89
C LEU A 46 0.36 -5.61 -6.24
N GLY A 47 1.27 -6.55 -6.51
CA GLY A 47 0.91 -7.94 -6.77
C GLY A 47 0.16 -8.58 -5.60
N ALA A 48 0.53 -8.26 -4.35
CA ALA A 48 -0.20 -8.74 -3.18
C ALA A 48 -1.59 -8.10 -3.02
N ILE A 49 -1.78 -6.85 -3.44
CA ILE A 49 -3.10 -6.20 -3.51
C ILE A 49 -3.98 -6.91 -4.55
N GLU A 50 -3.45 -7.13 -5.75
CA GLU A 50 -4.15 -7.84 -6.83
C GLU A 50 -4.57 -9.24 -6.40
N GLU A 51 -3.66 -10.01 -5.79
CA GLU A 51 -3.93 -11.36 -5.31
C GLU A 51 -5.00 -11.39 -4.21
N ARG A 52 -4.92 -10.48 -3.24
CA ARG A 52 -5.85 -10.48 -2.08
C ARG A 52 -7.23 -9.96 -2.39
N LEU A 53 -7.34 -9.00 -3.30
CA LEU A 53 -8.62 -8.37 -3.66
C LEU A 53 -9.21 -8.93 -4.96
N GLY A 54 -8.43 -9.69 -5.73
CA GLY A 54 -8.82 -10.19 -7.05
C GLY A 54 -9.01 -9.06 -8.07
N VAL A 55 -8.25 -7.97 -7.92
CA VAL A 55 -8.29 -6.81 -8.82
C VAL A 55 -7.08 -6.79 -9.74
N VAL A 56 -7.15 -6.02 -10.82
CA VAL A 56 -6.02 -5.75 -11.72
C VAL A 56 -5.68 -4.27 -11.65
N ILE A 57 -4.40 -3.96 -11.47
CA ILE A 57 -3.85 -2.61 -11.41
C ILE A 57 -3.03 -2.40 -12.69
N ASP A 58 -3.46 -1.44 -13.51
CA ASP A 58 -2.75 -1.13 -14.75
C ASP A 58 -1.52 -0.25 -14.46
N ASP A 59 -0.40 -0.48 -15.18
CA ASP A 59 0.82 0.30 -15.01
C ASP A 59 0.60 1.80 -15.23
N SER A 60 -0.37 2.18 -16.06
CA SER A 60 -0.74 3.59 -16.28
C SER A 60 -1.38 4.27 -15.07
N GLU A 61 -1.91 3.49 -14.12
CA GLU A 61 -2.50 4.00 -12.88
C GLU A 61 -1.45 4.12 -11.76
N ILE A 62 -0.30 3.44 -11.90
CA ILE A 62 0.78 3.47 -10.93
C ILE A 62 1.55 4.79 -11.05
N SER A 63 1.15 5.79 -10.26
CA SER A 63 1.90 7.04 -10.09
C SER A 63 2.69 7.05 -8.78
N GLY A 64 3.79 7.81 -8.74
CA GLY A 64 4.56 8.06 -7.50
C GLY A 64 3.70 8.67 -6.39
N ASP A 65 2.66 9.42 -6.74
CA ASP A 65 1.74 10.07 -5.79
C ASP A 65 0.91 9.05 -4.99
N LEU A 66 0.66 7.86 -5.55
CA LEU A 66 -0.02 6.77 -4.84
C LEU A 66 0.78 6.28 -3.64
N PHE A 67 2.10 6.38 -3.72
CA PHE A 67 3.04 5.98 -2.67
C PHE A 67 3.53 7.17 -1.85
N GLU A 68 2.90 8.35 -1.97
CA GLU A 68 3.26 9.48 -1.13
C GLU A 68 2.90 9.20 0.34
N SER A 69 1.71 8.65 0.59
CA SER A 69 1.21 8.34 1.92
C SER A 69 0.36 7.07 1.96
N VAL A 70 0.15 6.52 3.15
CA VAL A 70 -0.79 5.39 3.36
C VAL A 70 -2.20 5.77 2.91
N GLY A 71 -2.63 7.01 3.15
CA GLY A 71 -3.93 7.51 2.73
C GLY A 71 -4.11 7.48 1.22
N SER A 72 -3.10 7.96 0.46
CA SER A 72 -3.11 7.95 -1.00
C SER A 72 -3.29 6.53 -1.55
N LEU A 73 -2.54 5.57 -1.02
CA LEU A 73 -2.62 4.17 -1.44
C LEU A 73 -3.96 3.53 -1.03
N ALA A 74 -4.44 3.81 0.19
CA ALA A 74 -5.71 3.30 0.67
C ALA A 74 -6.89 3.81 -0.14
N ASP A 75 -6.87 5.08 -0.53
CA ASP A 75 -7.90 5.68 -1.36
C ASP A 75 -7.91 5.07 -2.75
N PHE A 76 -6.72 4.87 -3.35
CA PHE A 76 -6.60 4.15 -4.62
C PHE A 76 -7.22 2.76 -4.53
N VAL A 77 -6.87 1.96 -3.52
CA VAL A 77 -7.45 0.62 -3.37
C VAL A 77 -8.95 0.67 -3.09
N ALA A 78 -9.44 1.67 -2.36
CA ALA A 78 -10.87 1.88 -2.17
C ALA A 78 -11.61 2.22 -3.48
N THR A 79 -10.94 2.83 -4.47
CA THR A 79 -11.53 3.04 -5.81
C THR A 79 -11.65 1.73 -6.61
N LYS A 80 -10.73 0.78 -6.38
CA LYS A 80 -10.70 -0.52 -7.05
C LYS A 80 -11.62 -1.55 -6.40
N TYR A 81 -11.74 -1.49 -5.09
CA TYR A 81 -12.48 -2.45 -4.28
C TYR A 81 -13.29 -1.75 -3.19
N SER A 82 -14.60 -2.03 -3.14
CA SER A 82 -15.48 -1.51 -2.09
C SER A 82 -15.33 -2.35 -0.82
N PHE A 83 -14.77 -1.75 0.23
CA PHE A 83 -14.42 -2.39 1.52
C PHE A 83 -15.55 -2.52 2.54
#